data_AF-A0A7L4KH63-F1
#
_entry.id   AF-A0A7L4KH63-F1
#
_cell.length_a   1.000
_cell.length_b   1.000
_cell.length_c   1.000
_cell.angle_alpha   90.00
_cell.angle_beta   90.00
_cell.angle_gamma   90.00
#
_symmetry.space_group_name_H-M   'P 1'
#
loop_
_entity.id
_entity.type
_entity.pdbx_description
1 polymer ?
#
loop_
_entity_poly.entity_id
_entity_poly.type
_entity_poly.pdbx_seq_one_letter_code
_entity_poly.pdbx_strand_id
1 'polypeptide(L)'
;EAQRSSFNISEGHVLPRTTGKPSAHLTLRAQSLAQGRNSKPFGNLSQSCRHAISRWEDSTIHSHLQNITYRDGRLRVNQAGKYYIYSQIYFRYPSAGAGARVSVPQLVQCINWKTSYSQPILLLKGVGTKCWAPEADYGLHALYQGGLFELKAGDELFVSVSSLAIDYNDAAASYFGAFRLDL
;
A
#
# COMPACT_ATOMS: atom_id res chain seq x y z
N GLU A 1 -4.75 -61.55 18.43
CA GLU A 1 -5.25 -60.56 17.45
C GLU A 1 -4.62 -59.19 17.71
N ALA A 2 -3.77 -58.73 16.80
CA ALA A 2 -3.41 -57.32 16.61
C ALA A 2 -2.72 -57.23 15.25
N GLN A 3 -3.53 -57.00 14.22
CA GLN A 3 -3.12 -57.00 12.82
C GLN A 3 -2.40 -55.69 12.51
N ARG A 4 -1.12 -55.78 12.13
CA ARG A 4 -0.35 -54.68 11.54
C ARG A 4 -0.97 -54.33 10.18
N SER A 5 -1.54 -53.13 10.07
CA SER A 5 -1.97 -52.57 8.81
C SER A 5 -0.89 -51.61 8.29
N SER A 6 -0.24 -52.01 7.20
CA SER A 6 0.62 -51.15 6.39
C SER A 6 -0.24 -50.36 5.42
N PHE A 7 -0.32 -49.03 5.60
CA PHE A 7 -0.89 -48.15 4.58
C PHE A 7 0.25 -47.56 3.75
N ASN A 8 0.48 -48.15 2.57
CA ASN A 8 1.11 -47.48 1.45
C ASN A 8 0.14 -46.42 0.94
N ILE A 9 0.53 -45.14 0.98
CA ILE A 9 -0.14 -44.10 0.22
C ILE A 9 0.84 -43.59 -0.83
N SER A 10 0.42 -43.91 -2.05
CA SER A 10 0.89 -43.55 -3.37
C SER A 10 1.45 -42.14 -3.49
N GLU A 11 2.47 -42.03 -4.34
CA GLU A 11 3.02 -40.80 -4.91
C GLU A 11 1.94 -39.74 -5.12
N GLY A 12 1.94 -38.73 -4.25
CA GLY A 12 1.20 -37.50 -4.48
C GLY A 12 1.79 -36.83 -5.70
N HIS A 13 1.06 -36.88 -6.81
CA HIS A 13 1.30 -36.07 -7.98
C HIS A 13 1.50 -34.62 -7.52
N VAL A 14 2.73 -34.11 -7.60
CA VAL A 14 3.03 -32.70 -7.33
C VAL A 14 2.26 -31.92 -8.38
N LEU A 15 1.07 -31.42 -8.00
CA LEU A 15 0.34 -30.43 -8.77
C LEU A 15 1.36 -29.39 -9.22
N PRO A 16 1.49 -29.11 -10.53
CA PRO A 16 2.41 -28.10 -11.00
C PRO A 16 2.02 -26.83 -10.26
N ARG A 17 2.98 -26.33 -9.47
CA ARG A 17 2.85 -25.13 -8.63
C ARG A 17 2.16 -24.08 -9.47
N THR A 18 0.85 -23.93 -9.30
CA THR A 18 0.09 -22.97 -10.08
C THR A 18 0.76 -21.66 -9.78
N THR A 19 1.31 -21.01 -10.82
CA THR A 19 1.91 -19.70 -10.67
C THR A 19 0.78 -18.81 -10.14
N GLY A 20 0.78 -18.57 -8.83
CA GLY A 20 -0.37 -17.99 -8.13
C GLY A 20 -0.79 -16.68 -8.78
N LYS A 21 -2.09 -16.35 -8.73
CA LYS A 21 -2.63 -15.16 -9.40
C LYS A 21 -1.85 -13.90 -8.96
N PRO A 22 -1.51 -12.99 -9.90
CA PRO A 22 -0.80 -11.76 -9.55
C PRO A 22 -1.53 -10.99 -8.44
N SER A 23 -0.89 -10.88 -7.28
CA SER A 23 -1.42 -10.17 -6.12
C SER A 23 -0.31 -9.68 -5.19
N ALA A 24 -0.60 -8.61 -4.47
CA ALA A 24 0.28 -8.03 -3.48
C ALA A 24 -0.56 -7.42 -2.36
N HIS A 25 -0.09 -7.60 -1.12
CA HIS A 25 -0.54 -6.84 0.04
C HIS A 25 0.69 -6.46 0.84
N LEU A 26 0.90 -5.16 1.04
CA LEU A 26 2.02 -4.61 1.77
C LEU A 26 1.51 -3.81 2.96
N THR A 27 2.15 -3.94 4.11
CA THR A 27 1.81 -3.18 5.32
C THR A 27 2.82 -2.06 5.54
N LEU A 28 2.42 -1.02 6.26
CA LEU A 28 3.29 0.13 6.48
C LEU A 28 4.45 -0.21 7.44
N ARG A 29 5.66 0.22 7.09
CA ARG A 29 6.84 0.10 7.96
C ARG A 29 7.19 1.45 8.58
N ALA A 30 7.56 1.43 9.86
CA ALA A 30 8.11 2.60 10.54
C ALA A 30 9.31 3.18 9.75
N GLN A 31 9.21 4.45 9.37
CA GLN A 31 10.28 5.15 8.67
C GLN A 31 11.37 5.54 9.66
N SER A 32 12.57 4.96 9.54
CA SER A 32 13.75 5.52 10.20
C SER A 32 14.12 6.84 9.52
N LEU A 33 14.23 7.91 10.31
CA LEU A 33 14.59 9.27 9.88
C LEU A 33 15.96 9.36 9.17
N ALA A 34 16.78 8.29 9.21
CA ALA A 34 18.17 8.31 8.77
C ALA A 34 18.43 7.85 7.33
N GLN A 35 17.41 7.64 6.48
CA GLN A 35 17.65 7.04 5.17
C GLN A 35 16.90 7.72 4.02
N GLY A 36 17.64 8.54 3.28
CA GLY A 36 17.25 9.03 1.97
C GLY A 36 18.45 9.59 1.22
N ARG A 37 19.13 8.77 0.42
CA ARG A 37 20.06 9.31 -0.58
C ARG A 37 20.03 8.67 -1.97
N ASN A 38 19.50 7.46 -2.15
CA ASN A 38 19.59 6.75 -3.44
C ASN A 38 18.25 6.22 -4.02
N SER A 39 17.08 6.60 -3.50
CA SER A 39 15.80 6.17 -4.09
C SER A 39 15.47 6.96 -5.36
N LYS A 40 15.04 6.28 -6.43
CA LYS A 40 14.57 6.95 -7.65
C LYS A 40 13.45 7.96 -7.32
N PRO A 41 13.47 9.17 -7.91
CA PRO A 41 12.41 10.17 -7.69
C PRO A 41 11.02 9.64 -8.04
N PHE A 42 10.01 10.04 -7.28
CA PHE A 42 8.60 9.73 -7.55
C PHE A 42 7.98 10.60 -8.65
N GLY A 43 8.76 11.48 -9.30
CA GLY A 43 8.26 12.44 -10.28
C GLY A 43 7.68 13.69 -9.62
N ASN A 44 7.08 14.58 -10.41
CA ASN A 44 6.45 15.78 -9.90
C ASN A 44 5.05 15.44 -9.38
N LEU A 45 4.83 15.63 -8.07
CA LEU A 45 3.55 15.36 -7.41
C LEU A 45 2.84 16.68 -7.08
N SER A 46 1.51 16.66 -7.10
CA SER A 46 0.70 17.81 -6.66
C SER A 46 0.91 18.11 -5.17
N GLN A 47 0.66 19.35 -4.76
CA GLN A 47 0.81 19.78 -3.36
C GLN A 47 -0.01 18.92 -2.38
N SER A 48 -1.21 18.49 -2.78
CA SER A 48 -2.06 17.62 -1.96
C SER A 48 -1.57 16.17 -1.85
N CYS A 49 -0.62 15.75 -2.70
CA CYS A 49 -0.12 14.38 -2.79
C CYS A 49 1.42 14.34 -2.65
N ARG A 50 2.02 15.34 -2.02
CA ARG A 50 3.46 15.65 -2.11
C ARG A 50 4.39 14.64 -1.43
N HIS A 51 3.88 13.81 -0.50
CA HIS A 51 4.70 12.85 0.23
C HIS A 51 4.43 11.42 -0.26
N ALA A 52 5.30 10.89 -1.12
CA ALA A 52 5.23 9.48 -1.49
C ALA A 52 5.64 8.57 -0.33
N ILE A 53 4.88 7.50 -0.10
CA ILE A 53 5.24 6.48 0.88
C ILE A 53 6.25 5.54 0.21
N SER A 54 7.50 5.66 0.63
CA SER A 54 8.63 4.97 0.01
C SER A 54 8.97 3.62 0.65
N ARG A 55 8.31 3.28 1.76
CA ARG A 55 8.62 2.09 2.55
C ARG A 55 7.35 1.40 3.01
N TRP A 56 7.11 0.28 2.36
CA TRP A 56 6.21 -0.76 2.79
C TRP A 56 7.01 -1.99 3.19
N GLU A 57 6.41 -2.82 4.02
CA GLU A 57 6.92 -4.12 4.41
C GLU A 57 6.26 -5.21 3.56
N ASP A 58 7.08 -6.07 2.98
CA ASP A 58 6.69 -7.12 2.04
C ASP A 58 7.03 -8.54 2.53
N SER A 59 7.65 -8.66 3.72
CA SER A 59 8.18 -9.92 4.25
C SER A 59 7.63 -10.34 5.62
N THR A 60 6.48 -9.81 6.03
CA THR A 60 5.78 -10.19 7.27
C THR A 60 4.64 -11.19 7.04
N ILE A 61 4.12 -11.76 8.14
CA ILE A 61 2.91 -12.60 8.13
C ILE A 61 1.65 -11.88 7.63
N HIS A 62 1.63 -10.55 7.61
CA HIS A 62 0.50 -9.74 7.16
C HIS A 62 0.68 -9.23 5.72
N SER A 63 1.79 -9.57 5.06
CA SER A 63 2.13 -9.07 3.73
C SER A 63 2.48 -10.22 2.79
N HIS A 64 2.23 -10.04 1.50
CA HIS A 64 2.64 -11.00 0.49
C HIS A 64 2.89 -10.35 -0.86
N LEU A 65 3.72 -11.01 -1.66
CA LEU A 65 3.96 -10.71 -3.06
C LEU A 65 3.85 -12.00 -3.87
N GLN A 66 2.97 -11.99 -4.86
CA GLN A 66 2.76 -13.11 -5.77
C GLN A 66 2.68 -12.57 -7.18
N ASN A 67 3.65 -12.88 -8.05
CA ASN A 67 3.68 -12.42 -9.45
C ASN A 67 3.52 -10.90 -9.67
N ILE A 68 3.81 -10.09 -8.64
CA ILE A 68 3.98 -8.64 -8.65
C ILE A 68 5.33 -8.37 -7.95
N THR A 69 6.11 -7.42 -8.44
CA THR A 69 7.37 -7.04 -7.78
C THR A 69 7.21 -5.76 -6.96
N TYR A 70 8.00 -5.62 -5.90
CA TYR A 70 8.03 -4.42 -5.07
C TYR A 70 9.44 -3.85 -5.05
N ARG A 71 9.57 -2.53 -5.19
CA ARG A 71 10.84 -1.82 -5.04
C ARG A 71 10.62 -0.34 -4.72
N ASP A 72 11.34 0.17 -3.72
CA ASP A 72 11.39 1.61 -3.40
C ASP A 72 10.00 2.26 -3.29
N GLY A 73 9.05 1.61 -2.60
CA GLY A 73 7.69 2.14 -2.42
C GLY A 73 6.72 1.85 -3.58
N ARG A 74 7.14 1.13 -4.61
CA ARG A 74 6.36 0.90 -5.83
C ARG A 74 6.03 -0.58 -6.03
N LEU A 75 4.78 -0.88 -6.32
CA LEU A 75 4.37 -2.17 -6.89
C LEU A 75 4.54 -2.11 -8.40
N ARG A 76 5.24 -3.06 -8.99
CA ARG A 76 5.44 -3.19 -10.43
C ARG A 76 4.72 -4.41 -10.96
N VAL A 77 3.83 -4.16 -11.93
CA VAL A 77 3.02 -5.17 -12.60
C VAL A 77 3.92 -6.00 -13.50
N ASN A 78 3.87 -7.33 -13.36
CA ASN A 78 4.65 -8.23 -14.21
C ASN A 78 3.84 -8.82 -15.37
N GLN A 79 2.50 -8.77 -15.28
CA GLN A 79 1.59 -9.33 -16.28
C GLN A 79 0.45 -8.34 -16.56
N ALA A 80 0.17 -8.08 -17.84
CA ALA A 80 -0.93 -7.19 -18.21
C ALA A 80 -2.31 -7.76 -17.80
N GLY A 81 -3.26 -6.88 -17.52
CA GLY A 81 -4.65 -7.23 -17.24
C GLY A 81 -5.37 -6.19 -16.39
N LYS A 82 -6.58 -6.52 -15.95
CA LYS A 82 -7.35 -5.68 -15.02
C LYS A 82 -6.98 -5.98 -13.57
N TYR A 83 -6.58 -4.94 -12.85
CA TYR A 83 -6.18 -5.03 -11.45
C TYR A 83 -7.11 -4.19 -10.58
N TYR A 84 -7.63 -4.80 -9.52
CA TYR A 84 -8.19 -4.03 -8.42
C TYR A 84 -7.05 -3.55 -7.54
N ILE A 85 -6.91 -2.24 -7.42
CA ILE A 85 -5.87 -1.57 -6.64
C ILE A 85 -6.54 -0.97 -5.42
N TYR A 86 -5.95 -1.11 -4.23
CA TYR A 86 -6.51 -0.58 -2.99
C TYR A 86 -5.42 -0.10 -2.04
N SER A 87 -5.76 0.85 -1.18
CA SER A 87 -4.89 1.26 -0.09
C SER A 87 -5.71 1.87 1.04
N GLN A 88 -5.29 1.58 2.28
CA GLN A 88 -5.73 2.30 3.46
C GLN A 88 -4.57 3.08 4.08
N ILE A 89 -4.80 4.32 4.46
CA ILE A 89 -3.87 5.10 5.29
C ILE A 89 -4.59 5.55 6.55
N TYR A 90 -3.98 5.26 7.70
CA TYR A 90 -4.48 5.69 8.99
C TYR A 90 -3.73 6.92 9.49
N PHE A 91 -4.36 8.07 9.32
CA PHE A 91 -3.84 9.34 9.82
C PHE A 91 -4.12 9.46 11.32
N ARG A 92 -3.08 9.84 12.07
CA ARG A 92 -3.14 10.05 13.52
C ARG A 92 -2.53 11.40 13.86
N TYR A 93 -3.35 12.29 14.39
CA TYR A 93 -2.91 13.61 14.87
C TYR A 93 -2.95 13.66 16.39
N PRO A 94 -1.82 14.00 17.05
CA PRO A 94 -1.85 14.30 18.47
C PRO A 94 -2.67 15.58 18.73
N SER A 95 -3.11 15.74 19.97
CA SER A 95 -3.74 16.99 20.42
C SER A 95 -2.81 18.17 20.13
N ALA A 96 -3.37 19.26 19.62
CA ALA A 96 -2.60 20.49 19.47
C ALA A 96 -2.37 21.09 20.86
N GLY A 97 -1.12 21.12 21.32
CA GLY A 97 -0.78 21.88 22.53
C GLY A 97 -1.17 23.35 22.38
N ALA A 98 -1.55 24.00 23.49
CA ALA A 98 -1.95 25.40 23.53
C ALA A 98 -0.91 26.28 22.79
N GLY A 99 -1.31 26.90 21.67
CA GLY A 99 -0.45 27.80 20.88
C GLY A 99 0.07 27.25 19.55
N ALA A 100 -0.20 26.00 19.18
CA ALA A 100 0.15 25.50 17.85
C ALA A 100 -0.69 26.19 16.76
N ARG A 101 -0.05 26.84 15.77
CA ARG A 101 -0.73 27.35 14.58
C ARG A 101 -1.35 26.18 13.83
N VAL A 102 -2.68 26.06 13.90
CA VAL A 102 -3.42 24.99 13.23
C VAL A 102 -3.49 25.31 11.74
N SER A 103 -2.47 24.91 10.98
CA SER A 103 -2.68 24.68 9.55
C SER A 103 -3.77 23.62 9.43
N VAL A 104 -4.69 23.73 8.47
CA VAL A 104 -5.70 22.69 8.18
C VAL A 104 -5.04 21.62 7.29
N PRO A 105 -4.46 20.50 7.79
CA PRO A 105 -4.13 19.38 6.97
C PRO A 105 -5.43 18.82 6.39
N GLN A 106 -5.69 19.14 5.13
CA GLN A 106 -6.50 18.26 4.30
C GLN A 106 -5.83 16.89 4.34
N LEU A 107 -6.57 15.86 4.75
CA LEU A 107 -6.07 14.49 4.80
C LEU A 107 -6.27 13.94 3.42
N VAL A 108 -5.20 13.75 2.67
CA VAL A 108 -5.31 13.32 1.29
C VAL A 108 -4.47 12.08 1.11
N GLN A 109 -5.06 11.07 0.50
CA GLN A 109 -4.39 9.86 0.04
C GLN A 109 -4.57 9.76 -1.47
N CYS A 110 -3.47 9.57 -2.17
CA CYS A 110 -3.40 9.50 -3.63
C CYS A 110 -2.79 8.15 -4.04
N ILE A 111 -3.44 7.45 -4.96
CA ILE A 111 -2.87 6.28 -5.64
C ILE A 111 -2.44 6.74 -7.03
N ASN A 112 -1.15 6.60 -7.32
CA ASN A 112 -0.53 7.09 -8.53
C ASN A 112 -0.04 5.92 -9.39
N TRP A 113 -0.09 6.13 -10.70
CA TRP A 113 0.35 5.20 -11.72
C TRP A 113 1.47 5.82 -12.53
N LYS A 114 2.58 5.10 -12.68
CA LYS A 114 3.71 5.49 -13.51
C LYS A 114 3.92 4.47 -14.61
N THR A 115 3.93 4.96 -15.84
CA THR A 115 4.29 4.16 -17.02
C THR A 115 5.79 4.34 -17.32
N SER A 116 6.31 3.56 -18.26
CA SER A 116 7.75 3.56 -18.60
C SER A 116 8.29 4.91 -19.10
N TYR A 117 7.44 5.83 -19.58
CA TYR A 117 7.88 7.05 -20.27
C TYR A 117 7.14 8.34 -19.84
N SER A 118 6.26 8.29 -18.83
CA SER A 118 5.42 9.44 -18.44
C SER A 118 5.70 9.94 -17.01
N GLN A 119 5.29 11.19 -16.75
CA GLN A 119 5.07 11.64 -15.37
C GLN A 119 4.00 10.76 -14.69
N PRO A 120 4.00 10.70 -13.34
CA PRO A 120 2.96 9.98 -12.61
C PRO A 120 1.57 10.52 -12.93
N ILE A 121 0.64 9.60 -13.15
CA ILE A 121 -0.78 9.85 -13.38
C ILE A 121 -1.53 9.53 -12.09
N LEU A 122 -2.37 10.45 -11.62
CA LEU A 122 -3.21 10.22 -10.45
C LEU A 122 -4.38 9.31 -10.84
N LEU A 123 -4.51 8.14 -10.20
CA LEU A 123 -5.62 7.21 -10.43
C LEU A 123 -6.79 7.48 -9.49
N LEU A 124 -6.50 7.58 -8.19
CA LEU A 124 -7.51 7.72 -7.14
C LEU A 124 -7.03 8.76 -6.13
N LYS A 125 -7.98 9.56 -5.63
CA LYS A 125 -7.75 10.57 -4.59
C LYS A 125 -8.87 10.53 -3.57
N GLY A 126 -8.51 10.12 -2.35
CA GLY A 126 -9.37 10.16 -1.17
C GLY A 126 -9.05 11.39 -0.35
N VAL A 127 -10.08 12.08 0.14
CA VAL A 127 -9.93 13.27 0.97
C VAL A 127 -10.76 13.12 2.23
N GLY A 128 -10.14 13.40 3.37
CA GLY A 128 -10.78 13.54 4.67
C GLY A 128 -10.45 14.89 5.29
N THR A 129 -11.31 15.32 6.21
CA THR A 129 -11.10 16.53 7.00
C THR A 129 -11.08 16.16 8.48
N LYS A 130 -10.10 16.70 9.21
CA LYS A 130 -10.09 16.60 10.67
C LYS A 130 -11.20 17.49 11.25
N CYS A 131 -11.87 17.04 12.30
CA CYS A 131 -12.73 17.90 13.12
C CYS A 131 -11.86 18.89 13.93
N TRP A 132 -12.16 20.19 13.81
CA TRP A 132 -11.37 21.28 14.39
C TRP A 132 -11.97 21.87 15.68
N ALA A 133 -12.92 21.17 16.29
CA ALA A 133 -13.48 21.61 17.57
C ALA A 133 -12.34 21.77 18.60
N PRO A 134 -12.31 22.86 19.39
CA PRO A 134 -11.28 23.08 20.40
C PRO A 134 -11.12 21.93 21.40
N GLU A 135 -12.20 21.18 21.63
CA GLU A 135 -12.29 20.03 22.54
C GLU A 135 -11.89 18.71 21.87
N ALA A 136 -11.52 18.71 20.58
CA ALA A 136 -11.12 17.50 19.86
C ALA A 136 -9.68 17.09 20.24
N ASP A 137 -9.57 16.23 21.25
CA ASP A 137 -8.29 15.76 21.81
C ASP A 137 -7.36 15.05 20.82
N TYR A 138 -7.89 14.32 19.85
CA TYR A 138 -7.07 13.65 18.84
C TYR A 138 -7.88 13.40 17.56
N GLY A 139 -7.19 13.33 16.42
CA GLY A 139 -7.80 13.03 15.13
C GLY A 139 -7.36 11.66 14.64
N LEU A 140 -8.31 10.71 14.55
CA LEU A 140 -8.10 9.40 13.94
C LEU A 140 -8.91 9.34 12.64
N HIS A 141 -8.24 9.11 11.52
CA HIS A 141 -8.91 8.98 10.23
C HIS A 141 -8.27 7.87 9.39
N ALA A 142 -9.00 6.78 9.20
CA ALA A 142 -8.67 5.77 8.20
C ALA A 142 -9.30 6.19 6.87
N LEU A 143 -8.48 6.46 5.87
CA LEU A 143 -8.93 6.64 4.49
C LEU A 143 -8.66 5.34 3.74
N TYR A 144 -9.72 4.68 3.27
CA TYR A 144 -9.64 3.56 2.35
C TYR A 144 -10.17 3.98 0.98
N GLN A 145 -9.50 3.55 -0.07
CA GLN A 145 -10.02 3.63 -1.43
C GLN A 145 -9.49 2.49 -2.27
N GLY A 146 -10.23 2.15 -3.32
CA GLY A 146 -9.79 1.19 -4.33
C GLY A 146 -10.60 1.29 -5.61
N GLY A 147 -10.06 0.74 -6.69
CA GLY A 147 -10.65 0.82 -8.02
C GLY A 147 -10.01 -0.15 -9.01
N LEU A 148 -10.72 -0.41 -10.11
CA LEU A 148 -10.31 -1.33 -11.16
C LEU A 148 -9.66 -0.59 -12.32
N PHE A 149 -8.45 -0.99 -12.71
CA PHE A 149 -7.71 -0.36 -13.81
C PHE A 149 -7.05 -1.41 -14.70
N GLU A 150 -6.96 -1.13 -16.00
CA GLU A 150 -6.20 -1.93 -16.95
C GLU A 150 -4.72 -1.52 -16.89
N LEU A 151 -3.83 -2.46 -16.57
CA LEU A 151 -2.40 -2.21 -16.40
C LEU A 151 -1.59 -3.08 -17.35
N LYS A 152 -0.43 -2.58 -17.76
CA LYS A 152 0.53 -3.29 -18.61
C LYS A 152 1.70 -3.82 -17.78
N ALA A 153 2.37 -4.84 -18.30
CA ALA A 153 3.63 -5.28 -17.71
C ALA A 153 4.66 -4.13 -17.72
N GLY A 154 5.30 -3.91 -16.58
CA GLY A 154 6.24 -2.81 -16.36
C GLY A 154 5.63 -1.55 -15.75
N ASP A 155 4.30 -1.43 -15.68
CA ASP A 155 3.64 -0.32 -15.00
C ASP A 155 3.90 -0.37 -13.48
N GLU A 156 4.10 0.80 -12.88
CA GLU A 156 4.39 0.97 -11.46
C GLU A 156 3.25 1.72 -10.77
N LEU A 157 2.88 1.29 -9.57
CA LEU A 157 1.87 1.89 -8.72
C LEU A 157 2.51 2.32 -7.39
N PHE A 158 2.10 3.47 -6.85
CA PHE A 158 2.55 3.92 -5.54
C PHE A 158 1.54 4.84 -4.86
N VAL A 159 1.64 4.94 -3.54
CA VAL A 159 0.78 5.79 -2.72
C VAL A 159 1.54 7.06 -2.32
N SER A 160 0.84 8.18 -2.32
CA SER A 160 1.33 9.43 -1.73
C SER A 160 0.24 10.14 -0.93
N VAL A 161 0.66 11.01 -0.02
CA VAL A 161 -0.21 11.65 0.96
C VAL A 161 0.09 13.15 1.12
N SER A 162 -0.85 13.90 1.70
CA SER A 162 -0.67 15.32 2.03
C SER A 162 0.23 15.57 3.24
N SER A 163 0.29 14.61 4.17
CA SER A 163 0.99 14.68 5.46
C SER A 163 1.49 13.30 5.89
N LEU A 164 2.65 13.25 6.56
CA LEU A 164 3.21 12.02 7.13
C LEU A 164 2.74 11.74 8.56
N ALA A 165 1.71 12.45 9.06
CA ALA A 165 1.05 12.18 10.33
C ALA A 165 0.20 10.89 10.25
N ILE A 166 0.88 9.77 10.06
CA ILE A 166 0.34 8.42 9.89
C ILE A 166 0.73 7.61 11.12
N ASP A 167 -0.14 6.70 11.57
CA ASP A 167 0.25 5.73 12.59
C ASP A 167 1.13 4.64 11.98
N TYR A 168 2.39 4.56 12.43
CA TYR A 168 3.37 3.57 11.96
C TYR A 168 3.50 2.36 12.89
N ASN A 169 2.78 2.35 14.02
CA ASN A 169 2.92 1.32 15.04
C ASN A 169 1.90 0.18 14.90
N ASP A 170 0.99 0.28 13.94
CA ASP A 170 -0.05 -0.71 13.66
C ASP A 170 0.00 -1.14 12.17
N ALA A 171 0.49 -2.36 11.94
CA ALA A 171 0.60 -2.94 10.60
C ALA A 171 -0.77 -3.20 9.94
N ALA A 172 -1.84 -3.33 10.72
CA ALA A 172 -3.19 -3.51 10.20
C ALA A 172 -3.86 -2.17 9.83
N ALA A 173 -3.34 -1.04 10.31
CA ALA A 173 -3.96 0.26 10.13
C ALA A 173 -3.70 0.87 8.74
N SER A 174 -2.51 0.67 8.18
CA SER A 174 -2.10 1.24 6.90
C SER A 174 -1.49 0.19 5.97
N TYR A 175 -2.02 0.07 4.76
CA TYR A 175 -1.64 -0.95 3.78
C TYR A 175 -1.86 -0.50 2.34
N PHE A 176 -1.19 -1.19 1.42
CA PHE A 176 -1.28 -0.99 -0.02
C PHE A 176 -1.22 -2.33 -0.75
N GLY A 177 -2.13 -2.54 -1.69
CA GLY A 177 -2.17 -3.78 -2.44
C GLY A 177 -2.84 -3.67 -3.80
N ALA A 178 -2.69 -4.75 -4.56
CA ALA A 178 -3.36 -4.93 -5.83
C ALA A 178 -3.53 -6.43 -6.12
N PHE A 179 -4.55 -6.81 -6.86
CA PHE A 179 -4.68 -8.16 -7.41
C PHE A 179 -5.32 -8.14 -8.79
N ARG A 180 -4.89 -9.07 -9.64
CA ARG A 180 -5.44 -9.25 -10.98
C ARG A 180 -6.78 -9.97 -10.92
N LEU A 181 -7.75 -9.50 -11.69
CA LEU A 181 -9.01 -10.21 -11.94
C LEU A 181 -8.85 -11.15 -13.14
N ASP A 182 -9.50 -12.31 -13.04
CA ASP A 182 -9.84 -13.13 -14.18
C ASP A 182 -11.24 -12.70 -14.60
N LEU A 183 -11.37 -12.07 -15.76
CA LEU A 183 -12.65 -11.75 -16.38
C LEU A 183 -12.81 -12.58 -17.64
#